data_AF-A0A3N5TEF9-F1
#
_entry.id   AF-A0A3N5TEF9-F1
#
_cell.length_a   1.000
_cell.length_b   1.000
_cell.length_c   1.000
_cell.angle_alpha   90.00
_cell.angle_beta   90.00
_cell.angle_gamma   90.00
#
_symmetry.space_group_name_H-M   'P 1'
#
loop_
_entity.id
_entity.type
_entity.pdbx_description
1 polymer ?
#
loop_
_entity_poly.entity_id
_entity_poly.type
_entity_poly.pdbx_seq_one_letter_code
_entity_poly.pdbx_strand_id
1 'polypeptide(L)'
;MQATGTSSRMSLFFRTTLARAYPRLIGLFREKSWFFFGVLLPVLNIAAYVLIYRVMGASKDFEGFAVFGGAMMAFWLNMLWGMSMQLYWDKEFGNLALYIQSPAS
;
A
#
# COMPACT_ATOMS: atom_id res chain seq x y z
N MET A 1 1.06 -41.72 -2.67
CA MET A 1 -0.03 -41.15 -3.49
C MET A 1 0.56 -40.03 -4.33
N GLN A 2 0.62 -40.26 -5.65
CA GLN A 2 1.38 -39.48 -6.62
C GLN A 2 0.68 -38.14 -6.89
N ALA A 3 1.37 -37.02 -6.65
CA ALA A 3 0.90 -35.71 -7.11
C ALA A 3 1.29 -35.54 -8.58
N THR A 4 0.42 -36.01 -9.46
CA THR A 4 0.43 -35.67 -10.89
C THR A 4 0.17 -34.18 -11.05
N GLY A 5 1.15 -33.45 -11.58
CA GLY A 5 0.98 -32.07 -11.99
C GLY A 5 2.29 -31.32 -11.96
N THR A 6 2.95 -31.24 -13.10
CA THR A 6 3.96 -30.25 -13.46
C THR A 6 3.39 -28.83 -13.43
N SER A 7 2.77 -28.38 -12.33
CA SER A 7 2.65 -26.95 -12.09
C SER A 7 4.06 -26.47 -11.82
N SER A 8 4.66 -25.80 -12.80
CA SER A 8 5.97 -25.16 -12.69
C SER A 8 6.12 -24.57 -11.29
N ARG A 9 7.26 -24.76 -10.60
CA ARG A 9 7.55 -24.17 -9.28
C ARG A 9 7.11 -22.70 -9.18
N MET A 10 7.23 -21.99 -10.30
CA MET A 10 6.76 -20.62 -10.50
C MET A 10 5.24 -20.44 -10.31
N SER A 11 4.42 -21.35 -10.85
CA SER A 11 2.97 -21.35 -10.67
C SER A 11 2.57 -21.55 -9.21
N LEU A 12 3.26 -22.43 -8.48
CA LEU A 12 3.03 -22.61 -7.04
C LEU A 12 3.41 -21.33 -6.26
N PHE A 13 4.56 -20.74 -6.57
CA PHE A 13 5.02 -19.47 -5.98
C PHE A 13 3.98 -18.34 -6.16
N PHE A 14 3.47 -18.15 -7.38
CA PHE A 14 2.44 -17.13 -7.64
C PHE A 14 1.13 -17.42 -6.92
N ARG A 15 0.69 -18.69 -6.86
CA ARG A 15 -0.51 -19.07 -6.12
C ARG A 15 -0.37 -18.79 -4.62
N THR A 16 0.77 -19.13 -4.01
CA THR A 16 1.04 -18.85 -2.60
C THR A 16 1.10 -17.34 -2.33
N THR A 17 1.78 -16.59 -3.20
CA THR A 17 1.87 -15.12 -3.09
C THR A 17 0.50 -14.46 -3.17
N LEU A 18 -0.33 -14.85 -4.15
CA LEU A 18 -1.68 -14.33 -4.31
C LEU A 18 -2.58 -14.71 -3.12
N ALA A 19 -2.47 -15.95 -2.61
CA ALA A 19 -3.22 -16.39 -1.46
C ALA A 19 -2.90 -15.58 -0.18
N ARG A 20 -1.64 -15.18 0.02
CA ARG A 20 -1.22 -14.33 1.14
C ARG A 20 -1.60 -12.85 0.95
N ALA A 21 -1.57 -12.35 -0.29
CA ALA A 21 -1.96 -10.98 -0.62
C ALA A 21 -3.48 -10.74 -0.48
N TYR A 22 -4.29 -11.74 -0.82
CA TYR A 22 -5.76 -11.67 -0.81
C TYR A 22 -6.39 -11.16 0.50
N PRO A 23 -6.12 -11.77 1.68
CA PRO A 23 -6.70 -11.30 2.93
C PRO A 23 -6.25 -9.89 3.28
N ARG A 24 -5.07 -9.45 2.83
CA ARG A 24 -4.54 -8.12 3.11
C ARG A 24 -5.18 -7.05 2.22
N LEU A 25 -5.37 -7.36 0.94
CA LEU A 25 -6.10 -6.49 0.01
C LEU A 25 -7.54 -6.30 0.46
N ILE A 26 -8.23 -7.39 0.83
CA ILE A 26 -9.61 -7.30 1.31
C ILE A 26 -9.67 -6.66 2.70
N GLY A 27 -8.72 -6.97 3.58
CA GLY A 27 -8.61 -6.36 4.90
C GLY A 27 -8.52 -4.85 4.86
N LEU A 28 -7.80 -4.30 3.88
CA LEU A 28 -7.67 -2.86 3.66
C LEU A 28 -9.02 -2.17 3.43
N PHE A 29 -9.96 -2.84 2.74
CA PHE A 29 -11.29 -2.29 2.45
C PHE A 29 -12.33 -2.54 3.55
N ARG A 30 -12.01 -3.34 4.56
CA ARG A 30 -12.95 -3.64 5.66
C ARG A 30 -13.11 -2.48 6.63
N GLU A 31 -12.04 -1.71 6.86
CA GLU A 31 -12.08 -0.54 7.70
C GLU A 31 -12.41 0.72 6.89
N LYS A 32 -13.70 0.89 6.60
CA LYS A 32 -14.20 2.02 5.79
C LYS A 32 -13.81 3.39 6.36
N SER A 33 -13.73 3.50 7.68
CA SER A 33 -13.25 4.71 8.37
C SER A 33 -11.80 5.03 8.01
N TRP A 34 -10.94 4.01 7.96
CA TRP A 34 -9.54 4.17 7.62
C TRP A 34 -9.35 4.63 6.19
N PHE A 35 -10.13 4.06 5.25
CA PHE A 35 -10.16 4.55 3.87
C PHE A 35 -10.65 6.00 3.78
N PHE A 36 -11.73 6.34 4.50
CA PHE A 36 -12.28 7.70 4.51
C PHE A 36 -11.26 8.73 5.02
N PHE A 37 -10.66 8.52 6.19
CA PHE A 37 -9.66 9.44 6.74
C PHE A 37 -8.35 9.43 5.95
N GLY A 38 -7.94 8.28 5.42
CA GLY A 38 -6.75 8.13 4.58
C GLY A 38 -6.82 8.91 3.27
N VAL A 39 -8.01 9.22 2.76
CA VAL A 39 -8.21 10.08 1.59
C VAL A 39 -8.55 11.51 1.99
N LEU A 40 -9.43 11.70 2.98
CA LEU A 40 -9.91 13.02 3.39
C LEU A 40 -8.78 13.90 3.93
N LEU A 41 -7.95 13.37 4.83
CA LEU A 41 -6.90 14.16 5.48
C LEU A 41 -5.83 14.65 4.49
N PRO A 42 -5.32 13.80 3.57
CA PRO A 42 -4.41 14.29 2.53
C PRO A 42 -5.05 15.27 1.56
N VAL A 43 -6.32 15.07 1.17
CA VAL A 43 -7.03 16.01 0.30
C VAL A 43 -7.19 17.36 0.98
N LEU A 44 -7.53 17.39 2.27
CA LEU A 44 -7.60 18.62 3.04
C LEU A 44 -6.25 19.34 3.11
N ASN A 45 -5.17 18.59 3.27
CA ASN A 45 -3.81 19.11 3.27
C ASN A 45 -3.44 19.74 1.92
N ILE A 46 -3.76 19.06 0.80
CA ILE A 46 -3.59 19.60 -0.56
C ILE A 46 -4.40 20.88 -0.75
N ALA A 47 -5.66 20.89 -0.31
CA ALA A 47 -6.53 22.07 -0.42
C ALA A 47 -5.94 23.28 0.32
N ALA A 48 -5.34 23.07 1.50
CA ALA A 48 -4.66 24.14 2.23
C ALA A 48 -3.49 24.73 1.41
N TYR A 49 -2.66 23.89 0.79
CA TYR A 49 -1.57 24.36 -0.07
C TYR A 49 -2.06 25.13 -1.29
N VAL A 50 -3.12 24.65 -1.96
CA VAL A 50 -3.73 25.35 -3.11
C VAL A 50 -4.27 26.73 -2.70
N LEU A 51 -4.96 26.82 -1.56
CA LEU A 51 -5.46 28.10 -1.05
C LEU A 51 -4.32 29.09 -0.75
N ILE A 52 -3.20 28.61 -0.20
CA ILE A 52 -2.00 29.43 0.03
C ILE A 52 -1.44 29.95 -1.30
N TYR A 53 -1.28 29.10 -2.32
CA TYR A 53 -0.80 29.52 -3.64
C TYR A 53 -1.72 30.55 -4.30
N ARG A 54 -3.03 30.41 -4.10
CA ARG A 54 -4.02 31.36 -4.62
C ARG A 54 -3.93 32.73 -3.95
N VAL A 55 -3.75 32.78 -2.63
CA VAL A 55 -3.59 34.05 -1.89
C VAL A 55 -2.28 34.75 -2.28
N MET A 56 -1.23 33.99 -2.60
CA MET A 56 0.05 34.53 -3.08
C MET A 56 0.00 35.02 -4.54
N GLY A 57 -1.11 34.83 -5.25
CA GLY A 57 -1.24 35.25 -6.65
C GLY A 57 -0.35 34.46 -7.63
N ALA A 58 0.02 33.22 -7.29
CA ALA A 58 0.84 32.38 -8.15
C ALA A 58 0.09 31.95 -9.43
N SER A 59 0.82 31.65 -10.51
CA SER A 59 0.23 31.08 -11.73
C SER A 59 -0.52 29.78 -11.43
N LYS A 60 -1.59 29.52 -12.17
CA LYS A 60 -2.45 28.33 -12.02
C LYS A 60 -1.67 27.01 -12.18
N ASP A 61 -0.54 27.05 -12.87
CA ASP A 61 0.34 25.88 -13.06
C ASP A 61 0.88 25.38 -11.71
N PHE A 62 1.17 26.28 -10.77
CA PHE A 62 1.64 25.93 -9.42
C PHE A 62 0.56 25.29 -8.56
N GLU A 63 -0.72 25.66 -8.75
CA GLU A 63 -1.85 24.96 -8.11
C GLU A 63 -1.89 23.50 -8.58
N GLY A 64 -1.70 23.25 -9.89
CA GLY A 64 -1.65 21.91 -10.46
C GLY A 64 -0.50 21.06 -9.92
N PHE A 65 0.71 21.63 -9.82
CA PHE A 65 1.86 20.94 -9.24
C PHE A 65 1.66 20.59 -7.75
N ALA A 66 1.01 21.47 -6.98
CA ALA A 66 0.71 21.21 -5.57
C ALA A 66 -0.25 20.03 -5.41
N VAL A 67 -1.29 19.95 -6.24
CA VAL A 67 -2.24 18.83 -6.24
C VAL A 67 -1.54 17.52 -6.60
N PHE A 68 -0.75 17.51 -7.67
CA PHE A 68 -0.02 16.31 -8.10
C PHE A 68 1.00 15.87 -7.05
N GLY A 69 1.81 16.81 -6.55
CA GLY A 69 2.83 16.54 -5.54
C GLY A 69 2.23 15.99 -4.25
N GLY A 70 1.16 16.61 -3.75
CA GLY A 70 0.48 16.14 -2.54
C GLY A 70 -0.20 14.78 -2.72
N ALA A 71 -0.81 14.52 -3.89
CA ALA A 71 -1.38 13.20 -4.20
C ALA A 71 -0.29 12.11 -4.25
N MET A 72 0.83 12.39 -4.91
CA MET A 72 1.96 11.46 -4.98
C MET A 72 2.59 11.21 -3.60
N MET A 73 2.74 12.26 -2.78
CA MET A 73 3.30 12.12 -1.44
C MET A 73 2.40 11.29 -0.53
N ALA A 74 1.09 11.51 -0.59
CA ALA A 74 0.11 10.71 0.15
C ALA A 74 0.15 9.23 -0.26
N PHE A 75 0.26 8.95 -1.56
CA PHE A 75 0.42 7.59 -2.08
C PHE A 75 1.69 6.92 -1.55
N TRP A 76 2.85 7.56 -1.69
CA TRP A 76 4.13 7.00 -1.30
C TRP A 76 4.25 6.78 0.21
N LEU A 77 3.74 7.71 1.02
CA LEU A 77 3.70 7.55 2.47
C LEU A 77 2.88 6.32 2.87
N ASN A 78 1.71 6.11 2.28
CA ASN A 78 0.89 4.94 2.56
C ASN A 78 1.56 3.63 2.10
N MET A 79 2.18 3.64 0.92
CA MET A 79 2.87 2.45 0.40
C MET A 79 4.07 2.06 1.26
N LEU A 80 4.96 3.02 1.55
CA LEU A 80 6.15 2.78 2.36
C LEU A 80 5.78 2.37 3.78
N TRP A 81 4.83 3.07 4.39
CA TRP A 81 4.35 2.73 5.73
C TRP A 81 3.73 1.33 5.76
N GLY A 82 2.86 1.00 4.79
CA GLY A 82 2.21 -0.30 4.70
C GLY A 82 3.20 -1.46 4.51
N MET A 83 4.18 -1.29 3.63
CA MET A 83 5.24 -2.30 3.41
C MET A 83 6.15 -2.44 4.63
N SER A 84 6.55 -1.32 5.24
CA SER A 84 7.43 -1.32 6.42
C SER A 84 6.74 -1.97 7.61
N MET A 85 5.47 -1.64 7.84
CA MET A 85 4.67 -2.23 8.91
C MET A 85 4.48 -3.74 8.70
N GLN A 86 4.16 -4.19 7.48
CA GLN A 86 4.05 -5.62 7.20
C GLN A 86 5.31 -6.39 7.60
N LEU A 87 6.49 -5.89 7.20
CA LEU A 87 7.76 -6.52 7.53
C LEU A 87 8.06 -6.48 9.03
N TYR A 88 7.77 -5.35 9.68
CA TYR A 88 7.94 -5.19 11.11
C TYR A 88 7.11 -6.20 11.90
N TRP A 89 5.82 -6.32 11.59
CA TRP A 89 4.92 -7.25 12.26
C TRP A 89 5.26 -8.71 11.97
N ASP A 90 5.66 -9.06 10.74
CA ASP A 90 6.11 -10.43 10.42
C ASP A 90 7.39 -10.82 11.18
N LYS A 91 8.26 -9.84 11.45
CA LYS A 91 9.44 -10.01 12.29
C LYS A 91 9.04 -10.19 13.76
N GLU A 92 8.18 -9.34 14.31
CA GLU A 92 7.78 -9.40 15.73
C GLU A 92 6.97 -10.65 16.08
N PHE A 93 6.04 -11.06 15.22
CA PHE A 93 5.23 -12.26 15.45
C PHE A 93 5.94 -13.57 15.08
N GLY A 94 7.22 -13.52 14.68
CA GLY A 94 8.03 -14.71 14.38
C GLY A 94 7.66 -15.44 13.08
N ASN A 95 6.76 -14.87 12.28
CA ASN A 95 6.29 -15.47 11.03
C ASN A 95 7.36 -15.44 9.92
N LEU A 96 8.33 -14.53 10.03
CA LEU A 96 9.44 -14.40 9.08
C LEU A 96 10.29 -15.68 8.95
N ALA A 97 10.52 -16.39 10.06
CA ALA A 97 11.28 -17.65 10.04
C ALA A 97 10.52 -18.76 9.29
N LEU A 98 9.18 -18.79 9.43
CA LEU A 98 8.32 -19.74 8.73
C LEU A 98 8.33 -19.50 7.22
N TYR A 99 8.37 -18.24 6.79
CA TYR A 99 8.49 -17.89 5.37
C TYR A 99 9.83 -18.28 4.75
N ILE A 100 10.92 -18.29 5.51
CA ILE A 100 12.24 -18.70 5.00
C ILE A 100 12.36 -20.22 4.94
N GLN A 101 11.72 -20.94 5.88
CA GLN A 101 11.82 -22.39 5.98
C GLN A 101 10.80 -23.14 5.09
N SER A 102 9.72 -22.50 4.64
CA SER A 102 8.66 -23.20 3.91
C SER A 102 9.08 -23.56 2.47
N PRO A 103 8.79 -24.78 1.98
CA PRO A 103 9.13 -25.20 0.62
C PRO A 103 8.21 -24.63 -0.47
N ALA A 104 7.17 -23.87 -0.07
CA ALA A 104 6.17 -23.26 -0.93
C ALA A 104 6.36 -21.75 -1.13
N SER A 105 7.49 -21.22 -0.66
CA SER A 105 7.95 -19.82 -0.80
C SER A 105 9.12 -19.70 -1.76
#